data_AF-A0A1I1F6K6-F1
#
_entry.id   AF-A0A1I1F6K6-F1
#
_cell.length_a   1.000
_cell.length_b   1.000
_cell.length_c   1.000
_cell.angle_alpha   90.00
_cell.angle_beta   90.00
_cell.angle_gamma   90.00
#
_symmetry.space_group_name_H-M   'P 1'
#
loop_
_entity.id
_entity.type
_entity.pdbx_description
1 polymer ?
#
loop_
_entity_poly.entity_id
_entity_poly.type
_entity_poly.pdbx_seq_one_letter_code
_entity_poly.pdbx_strand_id
1 'polypeptide(L)'
;MRFSRPEQFFIAAGAGLGALASLAVNTGWIARGGTFPPFVYVLLALAVVEVVAGFATKQPPGTLFSMPARILAFALGVGVLILLTGGLA
;
A
#
# COMPACT_ATOMS: atom_id res chain seq x y z
N MET A 1 6.20 12.26 16.17
CA MET A 1 5.15 11.29 16.54
C MET A 1 5.77 9.90 16.54
N ARG A 2 5.54 9.09 17.58
CA ARG A 2 6.10 7.72 17.63
C ARG A 2 5.00 6.74 17.21
N PHE A 3 5.15 6.14 16.04
CA PHE A 3 4.24 5.11 15.55
C PHE A 3 4.30 3.86 16.42
N SER A 4 3.13 3.26 16.66
CA SER A 4 3.02 1.97 17.33
C SER A 4 3.63 0.85 16.48
N ARG A 5 3.96 -0.29 17.09
CA ARG A 5 4.45 -1.47 16.38
C ARG A 5 3.54 -1.90 15.21
N PRO A 6 2.21 -2.05 15.37
CA PRO A 6 1.34 -2.43 14.26
C PRO A 6 1.35 -1.39 13.13
N GLU A 7 1.43 -0.10 13.45
CA GLU A 7 1.56 0.95 12.42
C GLU A 7 2.88 0.84 11.66
N GLN A 8 4.00 0.55 12.33
CA GLN A 8 5.28 0.33 11.66
C GLN A 8 5.23 -0.85 10.68
N PHE A 9 4.57 -1.95 11.09
CA PHE A 9 4.34 -3.09 10.19
C PHE A 9 3.47 -2.71 8.99
N PHE A 10 2.41 -1.94 9.21
CA PHE A 10 1.54 -1.46 8.13
C PHE A 10 2.27 -0.54 7.15
N ILE A 11 3.10 0.36 7.67
CA ILE A 11 3.96 1.25 6.87
C ILE A 11 4.95 0.43 6.03
N ALA A 12 5.59 -0.58 6.63
CA ALA A 12 6.48 -1.49 5.90
C ALA A 12 5.73 -2.32 4.85
N ALA A 13 4.51 -2.77 5.15
CA ALA A 13 3.64 -3.44 4.20
C ALA A 13 3.32 -2.53 3.00
N GLY A 14 3.09 -1.24 3.22
CA GLY A 14 2.91 -0.27 2.13
C GLY A 14 4.08 -0.24 1.15
N ALA A 15 5.32 -0.18 1.65
CA ALA A 15 6.51 -0.24 0.80
C ALA A 15 6.61 -1.58 0.03
N GLY A 16 6.35 -2.71 0.71
CA GLY A 16 6.32 -4.03 0.08
C GLY A 16 5.26 -4.16 -1.02
N LEU A 17 4.07 -3.63 -0.79
CA LEU A 17 2.99 -3.58 -1.77
C LEU A 17 3.35 -2.72 -2.99
N GLY A 18 4.07 -1.61 -2.78
CA GLY A 18 4.64 -0.81 -3.87
C GLY A 18 5.59 -1.61 -4.76
N ALA A 19 6.46 -2.44 -4.16
CA ALA A 19 7.38 -3.31 -4.88
C ALA A 19 6.65 -4.46 -5.61
N LEU A 20 5.61 -5.03 -5.01
CA LEU A 20 4.80 -6.06 -5.67
C LEU A 20 4.02 -5.48 -6.84
N ALA A 21 3.45 -4.28 -6.68
CA ALA A 21 2.75 -3.57 -7.75
C ALA A 21 3.72 -3.20 -8.89
N SER A 22 4.94 -2.75 -8.60
CA SER A 22 5.93 -2.45 -9.64
C SER A 22 6.35 -3.70 -10.41
N LEU A 23 6.48 -4.84 -9.72
CA LEU A 23 6.74 -6.13 -10.36
C LEU A 23 5.57 -6.55 -11.26
N ALA A 24 4.33 -6.39 -10.82
CA ALA A 24 3.15 -6.66 -11.62
C ALA A 24 3.04 -5.75 -12.86
N VAL A 25 3.45 -4.49 -12.75
CA VAL A 25 3.56 -3.57 -13.90
C VAL A 25 4.66 -4.02 -14.86
N ASN A 26 5.85 -4.33 -14.35
CA ASN A 26 7.01 -4.69 -15.18
C ASN A 26 6.86 -6.07 -15.86
N THR A 27 6.05 -6.96 -15.28
CA THR A 27 5.69 -8.26 -15.88
C THR A 27 4.49 -8.19 -16.83
N GLY A 28 3.89 -7.00 -17.00
CA GLY A 28 2.75 -6.78 -17.89
C GLY A 28 1.40 -7.27 -17.35
N TRP A 29 1.34 -7.68 -16.09
CA TRP A 29 0.07 -8.03 -15.42
C TRP A 29 -0.80 -6.80 -15.16
N ILE A 30 -0.17 -5.65 -14.93
CA ILE A 30 -0.85 -4.34 -14.82
C ILE A 30 -0.44 -3.49 -16.03
N ALA A 31 -1.41 -3.17 -16.87
CA ALA A 31 -1.19 -2.29 -18.01
C ALA A 31 -0.98 -0.84 -17.53
N ARG A 32 0.13 -0.23 -17.96
CA ARG A 32 0.46 1.18 -17.70
C ARG A 32 -0.56 2.18 -18.30
N GLY A 33 -1.22 1.78 -19.38
CA GLY A 33 -2.31 2.55 -20.02
C GLY A 33 -3.71 2.00 -19.73
N GLY A 34 -3.85 1.13 -18.71
CA GLY A 34 -5.13 0.54 -18.35
C GLY A 34 -6.10 1.54 -17.74
N THR A 35 -7.35 1.11 -17.54
CA THR A 35 -8.42 1.94 -16.93
C THR A 35 -8.05 2.51 -15.56
N PHE A 36 -7.21 1.79 -14.81
CA PHE A 36 -6.75 2.21 -13.49
C PHE A 36 -5.23 2.36 -13.47
N PRO A 37 -4.71 3.51 -12.99
CA PRO A 37 -3.29 3.69 -12.77
C PRO A 37 -2.73 2.66 -11.77
N PRO A 38 -1.45 2.28 -11.88
CA PRO A 38 -0.82 1.30 -10.99
C PRO A 38 -0.92 1.60 -9.48
N PHE A 39 -0.94 2.87 -9.08
CA PHE A 39 -1.05 3.25 -7.66
C PHE A 39 -2.40 2.88 -7.03
N VAL A 40 -3.47 2.74 -7.83
CA VAL A 40 -4.79 2.35 -7.34
C VAL A 40 -4.74 0.94 -6.75
N TYR A 41 -3.96 0.04 -7.35
CA TYR A 41 -3.77 -1.31 -6.82
C TYR A 41 -3.04 -1.29 -5.47
N VAL A 42 -2.11 -0.35 -5.26
CA VAL A 42 -1.45 -0.16 -3.96
C VAL A 42 -2.45 0.31 -2.90
N LEU A 43 -3.35 1.25 -3.23
CA LEU A 43 -4.42 1.68 -2.34
C LEU A 43 -5.35 0.53 -1.97
N LEU A 44 -5.81 -0.23 -2.96
CA LEU A 44 -6.71 -1.36 -2.75
C LEU A 44 -6.05 -2.43 -1.89
N ALA A 45 -4.78 -2.75 -2.17
CA ALA A 45 -4.04 -3.73 -1.39
C ALA A 45 -3.84 -3.27 0.06
N LEU A 46 -3.54 -1.99 0.31
CA LEU A 46 -3.46 -1.43 1.67
C LEU A 46 -4.81 -1.53 2.40
N ALA A 47 -5.92 -1.26 1.73
CA ALA A 47 -7.25 -1.42 2.30
C ALA A 47 -7.53 -2.89 2.67
N VAL A 48 -7.13 -3.85 1.82
CA VAL A 48 -7.23 -5.28 2.12
C VAL A 48 -6.38 -5.65 3.34
N VAL A 49 -5.13 -5.17 3.42
CA VAL A 49 -4.27 -5.40 4.58
C VAL A 49 -4.93 -4.88 5.85
N GLU A 50 -5.57 -3.71 5.80
CA GLU A 50 -6.28 -3.16 6.95
C GLU A 50 -7.50 -3.98 7.35
N VAL A 51 -8.30 -4.45 6.39
CA VAL A 51 -9.45 -5.33 6.67
C VAL A 51 -8.99 -6.65 7.29
N VAL A 52 -7.93 -7.25 6.76
CA VAL A 52 -7.36 -8.51 7.28
C VAL A 52 -6.80 -8.31 8.68
N ALA A 53 -6.08 -7.21 8.93
CA ALA A 53 -5.58 -6.87 10.26
C ALA A 53 -6.71 -6.61 11.25
N GLY A 54 -7.75 -5.87 10.84
CA GLY A 54 -8.99 -5.65 11.59
C GLY A 54 -9.64 -6.96 12.01
N PHE A 55 -9.82 -7.86 11.05
CA PHE A 55 -10.39 -9.17 11.29
C PHE A 55 -9.54 -10.02 12.26
N ALA A 56 -8.23 -10.10 12.04
CA ALA A 56 -7.31 -10.88 12.87
C ALA A 56 -7.25 -10.38 14.33
N THR A 57 -7.32 -9.06 14.52
CA THR A 57 -7.26 -8.42 15.84
C THR A 57 -8.63 -8.19 16.47
N LYS A 58 -9.71 -8.56 15.77
CA LYS A 58 -11.11 -8.33 16.18
C LYS A 58 -11.40 -6.85 16.47
N GLN A 59 -10.71 -5.94 15.80
CA GLN A 59 -10.92 -4.50 15.91
C GLN A 59 -11.63 -3.98 14.65
N PRO A 60 -12.53 -2.99 14.79
CA PRO A 60 -13.20 -2.43 13.62
C PRO A 60 -12.18 -1.79 12.65
N PRO A 61 -12.39 -1.94 11.33
CA PRO A 61 -11.61 -1.21 10.34
C PRO A 61 -11.70 0.29 10.66
N GLY A 62 -10.59 1.02 10.58
CA GLY A 62 -10.58 2.42 10.99
C GLY A 62 -9.80 2.70 12.27
N THR A 63 -9.71 1.74 13.20
CA THR A 63 -9.16 2.01 14.55
C THR A 63 -7.72 1.54 14.78
N LEU A 64 -7.22 0.62 13.95
CA LEU A 64 -5.88 0.03 14.11
C LEU A 64 -4.75 0.96 13.68
N PHE A 65 -4.97 1.70 12.60
CA PHE A 65 -3.95 2.56 12.00
C PHE A 65 -4.45 4.00 12.01
N SER A 66 -3.66 4.88 12.60
CA SER A 66 -3.94 6.30 12.55
C SER A 66 -3.88 6.82 11.10
N MET A 67 -4.63 7.88 10.79
CA MET A 67 -4.57 8.51 9.47
C MET A 67 -3.14 8.88 9.03
N PRO A 68 -2.26 9.41 9.90
CA PRO A 68 -0.86 9.63 9.55
C PRO A 68 -0.12 8.36 9.11
N ALA A 69 -0.35 7.22 9.78
CA ALA A 69 0.26 5.94 9.41
C ALA A 69 -0.25 5.45 8.05
N ARG A 70 -1.55 5.63 7.76
CA ARG A 70 -2.13 5.28 6.45
C ARG A 70 -1.55 6.10 5.32
N ILE A 71 -1.48 7.42 5.51
CA ILE A 71 -0.90 8.33 4.53
C ILE A 71 0.57 7.97 4.27
N LEU A 72 1.34 7.69 5.32
CA LEU A 72 2.74 7.32 5.19
C LEU A 72 2.92 5.98 4.45
N ALA A 73 2.14 4.96 4.80
CA ALA A 73 2.18 3.65 4.15
C ALA A 73 1.87 3.78 2.65
N PHE A 74 0.85 4.57 2.30
CA PHE A 74 0.50 4.84 0.91
C PHE A 74 1.59 5.63 0.18
N ALA A 75 2.08 6.71 0.78
CA ALA A 75 3.13 7.53 0.20
C ALA A 75 4.42 6.72 -0.07
N LEU A 76 4.79 5.83 0.85
CA LEU A 76 5.92 4.92 0.64
C LEU A 76 5.63 3.88 -0.43
N GLY A 77 4.45 3.27 -0.44
CA GLY A 77 4.08 2.30 -1.47
C GLY A 77 4.11 2.92 -2.87
N VAL A 78 3.57 4.13 -3.03
CA VAL A 78 3.64 4.87 -4.28
C VAL A 78 5.06 5.32 -4.60
N GLY A 79 5.83 5.77 -3.61
CA GLY A 79 7.23 6.13 -3.79
C GLY A 79 8.07 4.97 -4.32
N VAL A 80 7.91 3.78 -3.74
CA VAL A 80 8.57 2.54 -4.20
C VAL A 80 8.09 2.15 -5.60
N LEU A 81 6.80 2.23 -5.86
CA LEU A 81 6.23 1.98 -7.18
C LEU A 81 6.89 2.88 -8.22
N ILE A 82 6.88 4.20 -8.03
CA ILE A 82 7.49 5.19 -8.91
C ILE A 82 8.98 4.91 -9.11
N LEU A 83 9.71 4.62 -8.03
CA LEU A 83 11.14 4.35 -8.07
C LEU A 83 11.46 3.15 -8.97
N LEU A 84 10.61 2.13 -8.98
CA LEU A 84 10.85 0.86 -9.68
C LEU A 84 10.20 0.78 -11.08
N THR A 85 9.17 1.59 -11.36
CA THR A 85 8.54 1.67 -12.69
C THR A 85 9.02 2.86 -13.51
N GLY A 86 9.65 3.86 -12.88
CA GLY A 86 10.11 5.10 -13.50
C GLY A 86 9.00 6.15 -13.68
N GLY A 87 7.79 5.91 -13.18
CA GLY A 87 6.65 6.83 -13.33
C GLY A 87 5.32 6.30 -12.77
N LEU A 88 4.31 7.18 -12.74
CA LEU A 88 2.95 6.91 -12.24
C LEU A 88 1.99 6.33 -13.30
N ALA A 89 2.45 6.19 -14.55
CA ALA A 89 1.68 5.71 -15.69
C ALA A 89 2.02 4.25 -15.98
#